data_AF-A0ABC8U5R7-F1
#
_entry.id   AF-A0ABC8U5R7-F1
#
_cell.length_a   1.000
_cell.length_b   1.000
_cell.length_c   1.000
_cell.angle_alpha   90.00
_cell.angle_beta   90.00
_cell.angle_gamma   90.00
#
_symmetry.space_group_name_H-M   'P 1'
#
loop_
_entity.id
_entity.type
_entity.pdbx_description
1 polymer ?
#
loop_
_entity_poly.entity_id
_entity_poly.type
_entity_poly.pdbx_seq_one_letter_code
_entity_poly.pdbx_strand_id
1 'polypeptide(L)'
;MLLIRLRVAAAELGARVWSSQFTASCEEEQLQLNLELGFGAVSSQHLVKKSSSSYFTIIGTGPGSSHFPTRVTAVAAAVLVVAILVMVVRTGAASVVAVMATLLVVIGMCWLAGCSGVFTKSQRLDLDVEPQYTGARIEGDVVTLDFVKKMMDDFKNQKCLHKRYAFQIVLQTREMLRALPSLVDINVPDGKHFTVCGDVHGQFYDLLNIFELNGLPSEENPYLFNGDFVDRGSFSVEVILTLFAFKCMSPSGIYLSRGNHESKNMNKIYGFEGEVRSKLNETFVELFAEVFCCIPLAHVINEKIFVVHGGLFSVDGVKLSDIQAIDRFCEPPEEGMQELVGPMVLDANQVGWIRLKATQAYSKGLCLVP
;
A
#
# COMPACT_ATOMS: atom_id res chain seq x y z
N MET A 1 -12.69 -1.35 17.30
CA MET A 1 -12.66 -2.07 16.01
C MET A 1 -14.06 -2.53 15.65
N LEU A 2 -14.63 -2.01 14.56
CA LEU A 2 -15.94 -2.38 14.05
C LEU A 2 -15.75 -3.42 12.94
N LEU A 3 -16.36 -4.60 13.07
CA LEU A 3 -16.35 -5.63 12.04
C LEU A 3 -17.73 -5.68 11.38
N ILE A 4 -17.81 -5.37 10.09
CA ILE A 4 -19.06 -5.42 9.33
C ILE A 4 -18.98 -6.56 8.32
N ARG A 5 -19.89 -7.52 8.46
CA ARG A 5 -20.03 -8.64 7.54
C ARG A 5 -21.21 -8.39 6.61
N LEU A 6 -20.92 -8.21 5.33
CA LEU A 6 -21.94 -8.08 4.29
C LEU A 6 -22.29 -9.49 3.78
N ARG A 7 -23.57 -9.88 3.92
CA ARG A 7 -24.14 -11.05 3.22
C ARG A 7 -25.01 -10.55 2.07
N VAL A 8 -24.64 -10.89 0.83
CA VAL A 8 -25.46 -10.59 -0.34
C VAL A 8 -26.53 -11.67 -0.46
N ALA A 9 -27.75 -11.36 0.00
CA ALA A 9 -28.91 -12.22 -0.18
C ALA A 9 -29.61 -11.90 -1.52
N ALA A 10 -29.96 -12.93 -2.28
CA ALA A 10 -30.87 -12.81 -3.41
C ALA A 10 -32.21 -12.27 -2.90
N ALA A 11 -32.60 -11.09 -3.37
CA ALA A 11 -33.83 -10.45 -2.94
C ALA A 11 -35.06 -11.14 -3.55
N GLU A 12 -35.73 -11.99 -2.76
CA GLU A 12 -37.16 -12.22 -2.88
C GLU A 12 -37.85 -11.81 -1.57
N LEU A 13 -38.62 -10.72 -1.66
CA LEU A 13 -39.74 -10.28 -0.82
C LEU A 13 -39.75 -10.61 0.70
N GLY A 14 -39.65 -9.54 1.51
CA GLY A 14 -40.28 -9.50 2.83
C GLY A 14 -39.42 -8.86 3.91
N ALA A 15 -39.68 -7.59 4.22
CA ALA A 15 -39.09 -6.89 5.34
C ALA A 15 -39.34 -7.65 6.66
N ARG A 16 -38.26 -8.08 7.34
CA ARG A 16 -38.28 -8.34 8.78
C ARG A 16 -37.14 -7.56 9.42
N VAL A 17 -37.53 -6.61 10.26
CA VAL A 17 -36.68 -5.79 11.11
C VAL A 17 -36.08 -6.67 12.20
N TRP A 18 -34.76 -6.63 12.39
CA TRP A 18 -34.12 -7.05 13.64
C TRP A 18 -33.40 -5.82 14.23
N SER A 19 -33.94 -5.29 15.33
CA SER A 19 -33.25 -4.29 16.14
C SER A 19 -32.38 -5.01 17.17
N SER A 20 -31.07 -4.74 17.20
CA SER A 20 -30.23 -5.11 18.34
C SER A 20 -30.19 -3.96 19.35
N GLN A 21 -31.14 -3.98 20.29
CA GLN A 21 -30.82 -3.61 21.67
C GLN A 21 -30.29 -4.89 22.31
N PHE A 22 -29.12 -4.88 22.95
CA PHE A 22 -28.89 -5.52 24.26
C PHE A 22 -27.45 -5.27 24.75
N THR A 23 -27.39 -4.57 25.89
CA THR A 23 -26.29 -4.55 26.85
C THR A 23 -26.38 -5.78 27.76
N ALA A 24 -25.23 -6.42 28.05
CA ALA A 24 -24.88 -7.21 29.24
C ALA A 24 -25.97 -8.05 29.97
N SER A 25 -25.93 -9.38 29.82
CA SER A 25 -26.05 -10.40 30.88
C SER A 25 -25.87 -11.79 30.24
N CYS A 26 -24.84 -12.55 30.59
CA CYS A 26 -24.86 -13.65 31.57
C CYS A 26 -25.23 -15.01 30.92
N GLU A 27 -24.66 -16.07 31.50
CA GLU A 27 -24.54 -17.45 31.04
C GLU A 27 -25.89 -18.16 30.77
N GLU A 28 -25.80 -19.34 30.16
CA GLU A 28 -26.86 -20.30 29.80
C GLU A 28 -27.57 -20.07 28.46
N GLU A 29 -27.12 -20.76 27.41
CA GLU A 29 -27.94 -21.84 26.85
C GLU A 29 -27.08 -22.81 26.01
N GLN A 30 -26.98 -24.01 26.55
CA GLN A 30 -26.37 -25.20 25.98
C GLN A 30 -27.48 -26.01 25.30
N LEU A 31 -27.11 -26.80 24.29
CA LEU A 31 -27.78 -27.99 23.73
C LEU A 31 -28.87 -27.87 22.63
N GLN A 32 -28.70 -28.81 21.68
CA GLN A 32 -29.62 -29.36 20.65
C GLN A 32 -29.77 -28.52 19.35
N LEU A 33 -29.59 -29.05 18.13
CA LEU A 33 -29.90 -30.39 17.62
C LEU A 33 -28.93 -30.86 16.51
N ASN A 34 -28.86 -32.18 16.40
CA ASN A 34 -28.00 -33.05 15.58
C ASN A 34 -28.58 -33.39 14.19
N LEU A 35 -27.66 -33.81 13.29
CA LEU A 35 -27.74 -34.91 12.28
C LEU A 35 -28.76 -34.74 11.11
N GLU A 36 -28.44 -34.90 9.82
CA GLU A 36 -27.92 -36.10 9.12
C GLU A 36 -27.51 -35.81 7.66
N LEU A 37 -26.41 -36.47 7.22
CA LEU A 37 -26.19 -37.25 5.96
C LEU A 37 -26.57 -36.64 4.60
N GLY A 38 -25.82 -36.80 3.50
CA GLY A 38 -24.66 -37.62 3.20
C GLY A 38 -24.46 -37.70 1.67
N PHE A 39 -23.23 -38.07 1.28
CA PHE A 39 -22.77 -38.65 -0.01
C PHE A 39 -22.91 -37.87 -1.34
N GLY A 40 -21.77 -37.78 -2.05
CA GLY A 40 -21.72 -37.49 -3.48
C GLY A 40 -20.33 -37.17 -4.01
N ALA A 41 -19.42 -38.16 -4.03
CA ALA A 41 -18.16 -38.06 -4.76
C ALA A 41 -18.43 -38.12 -6.27
N VAL A 42 -17.90 -37.16 -7.04
CA VAL A 42 -17.65 -37.33 -8.49
C VAL A 42 -16.27 -36.74 -8.83
N SER A 43 -15.41 -37.64 -9.29
CA SER A 43 -14.17 -37.38 -10.00
C SER A 43 -14.48 -36.89 -11.41
N SER A 44 -13.79 -35.85 -11.88
CA SER A 44 -13.51 -35.74 -13.31
C SER A 44 -12.20 -35.00 -13.54
N GLN A 45 -11.23 -35.74 -14.08
CA GLN A 45 -10.02 -35.23 -14.69
C GLN A 45 -10.38 -34.55 -16.02
N HIS A 46 -9.78 -33.39 -16.33
CA HIS A 46 -9.26 -33.11 -17.67
C HIS A 46 -8.32 -31.89 -17.72
N LEU A 47 -7.05 -32.20 -18.04
CA LEU A 47 -6.16 -31.53 -19.01
C LEU A 47 -5.95 -30.01 -18.96
N VAL A 48 -4.85 -29.67 -18.27
CA VAL A 48 -3.69 -28.90 -18.75
C VAL A 48 -3.91 -27.98 -19.98
N LYS A 49 -3.88 -26.67 -19.74
CA LYS A 49 -3.27 -25.71 -20.67
C LYS A 49 -2.20 -24.92 -19.94
N LYS A 50 -0.96 -25.26 -20.28
CA LYS A 50 0.29 -24.63 -19.87
C LYS A 50 0.40 -23.30 -20.63
N SER A 51 0.40 -22.17 -19.93
CA SER A 51 0.90 -20.90 -20.48
C SER A 51 1.99 -20.39 -19.57
N SER A 52 3.22 -20.64 -19.99
CA SER A 52 4.42 -20.03 -19.43
C SER A 52 4.35 -18.51 -19.59
N SER A 53 4.66 -17.76 -18.55
CA SER A 53 5.16 -16.39 -18.70
C SER A 53 6.29 -16.20 -17.71
N SER A 54 7.49 -16.50 -18.19
CA SER A 54 8.77 -16.30 -17.52
C SER A 54 9.22 -14.86 -17.75
N TYR A 55 9.21 -14.00 -16.73
CA TYR A 55 10.05 -12.79 -16.74
C TYR A 55 10.31 -12.33 -15.30
N PHE A 56 11.49 -12.67 -14.75
CA PHE A 56 12.40 -11.68 -14.15
C PHE A 56 13.74 -12.35 -13.86
N THR A 57 14.63 -12.27 -14.84
CA THR A 57 16.08 -12.32 -14.62
C THR A 57 16.66 -11.36 -15.63
N ILE A 58 17.44 -10.39 -15.17
CA ILE A 58 18.77 -10.04 -15.71
C ILE A 58 19.28 -8.81 -14.95
N ILE A 59 20.29 -9.07 -14.12
CA ILE A 59 21.38 -8.15 -13.83
C ILE A 59 22.42 -8.39 -14.93
N GLY A 60 22.86 -7.32 -15.61
CA GLY A 60 24.21 -7.27 -16.21
C GLY A 60 24.34 -7.19 -17.74
N THR A 61 24.78 -6.01 -18.19
CA THR A 61 25.73 -5.70 -19.29
C THR A 61 25.29 -5.63 -20.78
N GLY A 62 24.99 -4.38 -21.21
CA GLY A 62 25.49 -3.68 -22.43
C GLY A 62 24.81 -3.96 -23.79
N PRO A 63 25.04 -3.14 -24.86
CA PRO A 63 25.46 -1.72 -24.94
C PRO A 63 24.53 -0.83 -25.82
N GLY A 64 24.58 0.50 -25.62
CA GLY A 64 24.46 1.47 -26.72
C GLY A 64 23.08 2.01 -27.13
N SER A 65 22.68 3.14 -26.53
CA SER A 65 22.03 4.24 -27.28
C SER A 65 22.30 5.55 -26.55
N SER A 66 23.19 6.37 -27.11
CA SER A 66 23.66 7.62 -26.51
C SER A 66 22.60 8.73 -26.60
N HIS A 67 21.84 8.93 -25.53
CA HIS A 67 21.25 10.24 -25.25
C HIS A 67 22.17 10.99 -24.29
N PHE A 68 22.90 11.97 -24.83
CA PHE A 68 23.72 12.86 -24.03
C PHE A 68 22.82 13.85 -23.26
N PRO A 69 23.00 14.03 -21.94
CA PRO A 69 22.25 15.00 -21.18
C PRO A 69 22.64 16.44 -21.56
N THR A 70 21.65 17.32 -21.66
CA THR A 70 21.68 18.71 -22.14
C THR A 70 22.69 19.63 -21.42
N ARG A 71 23.33 19.16 -20.35
CA ARG A 71 24.38 19.88 -19.60
C ARG A 71 25.80 19.57 -20.10
N VAL A 72 26.04 18.39 -20.68
CA VAL A 72 27.36 18.01 -21.23
C VAL A 72 27.60 18.67 -22.59
N THR A 73 26.54 18.86 -23.38
CA THR A 73 26.58 19.63 -24.64
C THR A 73 26.88 21.11 -24.40
N ALA A 74 26.39 21.70 -23.29
CA ALA A 74 26.69 23.09 -22.94
C ALA A 74 28.17 23.32 -22.58
N VAL A 75 28.77 22.38 -21.83
CA VAL A 75 30.21 22.45 -21.47
C VAL A 75 31.09 22.20 -22.70
N ALA A 76 30.75 21.22 -23.54
CA ALA A 76 31.48 20.95 -24.78
C ALA A 76 31.41 22.12 -25.78
N ALA A 77 30.24 22.77 -25.90
CA ALA A 77 30.06 23.95 -26.73
C ALA A 77 30.88 25.15 -26.21
N ALA A 78 30.93 25.37 -24.90
CA ALA A 78 31.74 26.44 -24.31
C ALA A 78 33.24 26.25 -24.57
N VAL A 79 33.75 25.01 -24.46
CA VAL A 79 35.16 24.69 -24.76
C VAL A 79 35.48 24.93 -26.25
N LEU A 80 34.56 24.59 -27.15
CA LEU A 80 34.73 24.82 -28.58
C LEU A 80 34.74 26.31 -28.95
N VAL A 81 33.87 27.12 -28.33
CA VAL A 81 33.83 28.58 -28.54
C VAL A 81 35.12 29.23 -28.05
N VAL A 82 35.66 28.81 -26.90
CA VAL A 82 36.94 29.31 -26.39
C VAL A 82 38.10 28.90 -27.31
N ALA A 83 38.12 27.67 -27.82
CA ALA A 83 39.15 27.22 -28.76
C ALA A 83 39.12 28.01 -30.08
N ILE A 84 37.93 28.31 -30.61
CA ILE A 84 37.77 29.15 -31.80
C ILE A 84 38.25 30.59 -31.51
N LEU A 85 37.93 31.14 -30.33
CA LEU A 85 38.38 32.47 -29.93
C LEU A 85 39.91 32.57 -29.86
N VAL A 86 40.56 31.52 -29.33
CA VAL A 86 42.03 31.40 -29.25
C VAL A 86 42.66 31.32 -30.66
N MET A 87 41.99 30.66 -31.62
CA MET A 87 42.51 30.56 -32.99
C MET A 87 42.32 31.84 -33.82
N VAL A 88 41.34 32.69 -33.49
CA VAL A 88 41.05 33.93 -34.22
C VAL A 88 41.90 35.11 -33.74
N VAL A 89 42.39 35.11 -32.49
CA VAL A 89 43.26 36.18 -31.97
C VAL A 89 44.71 35.94 -32.40
N ARG A 90 45.04 36.38 -33.61
CA ARG A 90 46.40 36.33 -34.16
C ARG A 90 47.13 37.66 -34.00
N THR A 91 47.44 38.09 -32.77
CA THR A 91 48.47 39.11 -32.48
C THR A 91 48.84 39.16 -30.99
N GLY A 92 50.15 39.10 -30.68
CA GLY A 92 50.82 39.74 -29.54
C GLY A 92 50.50 39.33 -28.08
N ALA A 93 49.31 38.84 -27.76
CA ALA A 93 48.86 38.59 -26.38
C ALA A 93 48.49 37.12 -26.13
N ALA A 94 49.22 36.19 -26.77
CA ALA A 94 48.98 34.76 -26.66
C ALA A 94 49.21 34.19 -25.25
N SER A 95 50.01 34.86 -24.41
CA SER A 95 50.31 34.41 -23.05
C SER A 95 49.16 34.63 -22.07
N VAL A 96 48.42 35.74 -22.16
CA VAL A 96 47.37 36.09 -21.20
C VAL A 96 46.12 35.21 -21.41
N VAL A 97 45.77 34.94 -22.67
CA VAL A 97 44.63 34.08 -23.01
C VAL A 97 44.90 32.63 -22.61
N ALA A 98 46.14 32.15 -22.77
CA ALA A 98 46.53 30.81 -22.35
C ALA A 98 46.46 30.64 -20.82
N VAL A 99 46.88 31.64 -20.04
CA VAL A 99 46.82 31.60 -18.57
C VAL A 99 45.38 31.64 -18.06
N MET A 100 44.50 32.43 -18.67
CA MET A 100 43.08 32.46 -18.29
C MET A 100 42.36 31.16 -18.66
N ALA A 101 42.69 30.55 -19.80
CA ALA A 101 42.14 29.27 -20.21
C ALA A 101 42.59 28.13 -19.28
N THR A 102 43.86 28.10 -18.85
CA THR A 102 44.33 27.11 -17.88
C THR A 102 43.71 27.32 -16.51
N LEU A 103 43.53 28.56 -16.06
CA LEU A 103 42.85 28.84 -14.78
C LEU A 103 41.38 28.35 -14.79
N LEU A 104 40.65 28.59 -15.90
CA LEU A 104 39.27 28.13 -16.04
C LEU A 104 39.17 26.60 -16.12
N VAL A 105 40.12 25.93 -16.78
CA VAL A 105 40.19 24.46 -16.81
C VAL A 105 40.52 23.90 -15.42
N VAL A 106 41.43 24.53 -14.68
CA VAL A 106 41.77 24.12 -13.31
C VAL A 106 40.60 24.33 -12.36
N ILE A 107 39.89 25.47 -12.44
CA ILE A 107 38.68 25.72 -11.65
C ILE A 107 37.57 24.73 -12.02
N GLY A 108 37.39 24.44 -13.31
CA GLY A 108 36.46 23.42 -13.79
C GLY A 108 36.81 22.01 -13.30
N MET A 109 38.10 21.65 -13.29
CA MET A 109 38.59 20.37 -12.76
C MET A 109 38.50 20.31 -11.22
N CYS A 110 38.72 21.41 -10.51
CA CYS A 110 38.51 21.49 -9.06
C CYS A 110 37.02 21.43 -8.69
N TRP A 111 36.13 21.98 -9.51
CA TRP A 111 34.69 21.88 -9.31
C TRP A 111 34.19 20.45 -9.62
N LEU A 112 34.67 19.82 -10.70
CA LEU A 112 34.40 18.41 -11.01
C LEU A 112 34.96 17.45 -9.94
N ALA A 113 36.18 17.70 -9.43
CA ALA A 113 36.76 16.92 -8.35
C ALA A 113 36.08 17.18 -6.99
N GLY A 114 35.64 18.42 -6.73
CA GLY A 114 34.86 18.79 -5.54
C GLY A 114 33.43 18.22 -5.55
N CYS A 115 32.81 18.08 -6.73
CA CYS A 115 31.53 17.41 -6.90
C CYS A 115 31.64 15.87 -6.90
N SER A 116 32.85 15.32 -7.11
CA SER A 116 33.11 13.88 -7.00
C SER A 116 33.12 13.38 -5.54
N GLY A 117 33.09 14.29 -4.55
CA GLY A 117 33.11 13.97 -3.13
C GLY A 117 31.75 13.85 -2.43
N VAL A 118 30.62 14.07 -3.12
CA VAL A 118 29.29 14.16 -2.44
C VAL A 118 28.26 13.14 -2.93
N PHE A 119 28.46 12.39 -4.01
CA PHE A 119 27.47 11.39 -4.43
C PHE A 119 28.12 10.10 -4.94
N THR A 120 27.95 9.04 -4.15
CA THR A 120 27.88 7.60 -4.46
C THR A 120 28.53 6.77 -3.34
N LYS A 121 28.11 7.00 -2.09
CA LYS A 121 28.06 5.86 -1.16
C LYS A 121 26.83 5.06 -1.55
N SER A 122 26.93 4.25 -2.60
CA SER A 122 25.98 3.18 -2.86
C SER A 122 26.07 2.26 -1.65
N GLN A 123 25.20 2.50 -0.67
CA GLN A 123 25.11 1.68 0.51
C GLN A 123 24.54 0.35 0.03
N ARG A 124 25.42 -0.60 -0.28
CA ARG A 124 25.06 -1.94 -0.69
C ARG A 124 24.24 -2.52 0.47
N LEU A 125 22.92 -2.59 0.29
CA LEU A 125 22.04 -3.26 1.24
C LEU A 125 22.45 -4.73 1.24
N ASP A 126 23.04 -5.19 2.33
CA ASP A 126 23.33 -6.59 2.56
C ASP A 126 22.00 -7.31 2.81
N LEU A 127 21.55 -8.08 1.82
CA LEU A 127 20.27 -8.80 1.82
C LEU A 127 20.48 -10.32 1.84
N ASP A 128 21.70 -10.76 2.06
CA ASP A 128 22.00 -12.17 2.25
C ASP A 128 21.39 -12.63 3.58
N VAL A 129 20.61 -13.71 3.53
CA VAL A 129 19.96 -14.24 4.73
C VAL A 129 20.96 -15.10 5.47
N GLU A 130 21.26 -14.72 6.70
CA GLU A 130 22.22 -15.43 7.52
C GLU A 130 21.77 -16.90 7.79
N PRO A 131 22.71 -17.88 7.84
CA PRO A 131 22.36 -19.29 8.07
C PRO A 131 21.63 -19.52 9.41
N GLN A 132 21.89 -18.69 10.42
CA GLN A 132 21.24 -18.73 11.73
C GLN A 132 19.81 -18.19 11.74
N TYR A 133 19.33 -17.55 10.66
CA TYR A 133 17.96 -17.06 10.58
C TYR A 133 16.98 -18.24 10.52
N THR A 134 16.11 -18.37 11.52
CA THR A 134 15.16 -19.47 11.66
C THR A 134 13.69 -19.02 11.50
N GLY A 135 13.47 -17.76 11.15
CA GLY A 135 12.13 -17.23 10.91
C GLY A 135 11.55 -17.64 9.55
N ALA A 136 10.36 -17.14 9.25
CA ALA A 136 9.67 -17.37 7.99
C ALA A 136 10.52 -16.98 6.76
N ARG A 137 10.56 -17.85 5.74
CA ARG A 137 11.32 -17.67 4.51
C ARG A 137 10.40 -17.73 3.29
N ILE A 138 10.58 -16.80 2.37
CA ILE A 138 9.96 -16.88 1.05
C ILE A 138 10.88 -17.69 0.14
N GLU A 139 10.37 -18.81 -0.37
CA GLU A 139 11.06 -19.64 -1.34
C GLU A 139 10.75 -19.15 -2.76
N GLY A 140 11.75 -18.59 -3.46
CA GLY A 140 11.57 -17.96 -4.76
C GLY A 140 10.83 -16.61 -4.68
N ASP A 141 9.94 -16.37 -5.64
CA ASP A 141 9.29 -15.06 -5.83
C ASP A 141 7.84 -15.01 -5.32
N VAL A 142 7.29 -16.13 -4.85
CA VAL A 142 5.87 -16.27 -4.52
C VAL A 142 5.64 -16.29 -3.02
N VAL A 143 4.80 -15.38 -2.53
CA VAL A 143 4.31 -15.39 -1.15
C VAL A 143 3.24 -16.47 -1.00
N THR A 144 3.51 -17.50 -0.21
CA THR A 144 2.59 -18.64 0.00
C THR A 144 1.85 -18.55 1.33
N LEU A 145 0.72 -19.26 1.44
CA LEU A 145 -0.04 -19.32 2.70
C LEU A 145 0.78 -19.88 3.86
N ASP A 146 1.64 -20.87 3.61
CA ASP A 146 2.50 -21.46 4.65
C ASP A 146 3.53 -20.45 5.16
N PHE A 147 4.11 -19.65 4.25
CA PHE A 147 4.96 -18.52 4.65
C PHE A 147 4.19 -17.52 5.50
N VAL A 148 3.00 -17.08 5.07
CA VAL A 148 2.22 -16.07 5.80
C VAL A 148 1.83 -16.59 7.19
N LYS A 149 1.41 -17.86 7.31
CA LYS A 149 1.12 -18.50 8.60
C LYS A 149 2.35 -18.54 9.50
N LYS A 150 3.51 -18.94 8.97
CA LYS A 150 4.77 -18.98 9.73
C LYS A 150 5.21 -17.58 10.18
N MET A 151 5.04 -16.58 9.32
CA MET A 151 5.37 -15.17 9.61
C MET A 151 4.46 -14.62 10.71
N MET A 152 3.15 -14.86 10.64
CA MET A 152 2.21 -14.47 11.70
C MET A 152 2.55 -15.13 13.04
N ASP A 153 2.95 -16.40 13.04
CA ASP A 153 3.42 -17.10 14.24
C ASP A 153 4.73 -16.48 14.79
N ASP A 154 5.69 -16.16 13.91
CA ASP A 154 6.92 -15.47 14.33
C ASP A 154 6.60 -14.09 14.96
N PHE A 155 5.71 -13.31 14.34
CA PHE A 155 5.26 -12.02 14.88
C PHE A 155 4.50 -12.17 16.21
N LYS A 156 3.66 -13.20 16.35
CA LYS A 156 2.97 -13.52 17.62
C LYS A 156 3.97 -13.81 18.74
N ASN A 157 5.11 -14.39 18.39
CA ASN A 157 6.23 -14.65 19.28
C ASN A 157 7.27 -13.51 19.31
N GLN A 158 6.91 -12.32 18.82
CA GLN A 158 7.74 -11.10 18.82
C GLN A 158 9.10 -11.25 18.13
N LYS A 159 9.18 -12.12 17.12
CA LYS A 159 10.35 -12.22 16.25
C LYS A 159 10.18 -11.28 15.06
N CYS A 160 11.29 -10.73 14.57
CA CYS A 160 11.29 -9.90 13.37
C CYS A 160 11.41 -10.73 12.10
N LEU A 161 10.72 -10.29 11.03
CA LEU A 161 10.94 -10.81 9.68
C LEU A 161 12.29 -10.32 9.15
N HIS A 162 13.03 -11.19 8.45
CA HIS A 162 14.29 -10.80 7.84
C HIS A 162 14.07 -9.70 6.78
N LYS A 163 14.96 -8.70 6.74
CA LYS A 163 14.84 -7.50 5.88
C LYS A 163 14.69 -7.84 4.39
N ARG A 164 15.36 -8.89 3.91
CA ARG A 164 15.20 -9.42 2.55
C ARG A 164 13.74 -9.69 2.19
N TYR A 165 13.02 -10.42 3.05
CA TYR A 165 11.64 -10.81 2.80
C TYR A 165 10.68 -9.64 3.00
N ALA A 166 10.96 -8.74 3.96
CA ALA A 166 10.22 -7.49 4.09
C ALA A 166 10.34 -6.63 2.81
N PHE A 167 11.55 -6.48 2.23
CA PHE A 167 11.73 -5.77 0.97
C PHE A 167 10.94 -6.41 -0.17
N GLN A 168 11.00 -7.74 -0.28
CA GLN A 168 10.27 -8.49 -1.31
C GLN A 168 8.76 -8.22 -1.23
N ILE A 169 8.17 -8.33 -0.03
CA ILE A 169 6.74 -8.08 0.20
C ILE A 169 6.36 -6.62 -0.14
N VAL A 170 7.12 -5.65 0.38
CA VAL A 170 6.78 -4.23 0.21
C VAL A 170 6.94 -3.79 -1.24
N LEU A 171 8.00 -4.22 -1.93
CA LEU A 171 8.21 -3.91 -3.35
C LEU A 171 7.14 -4.57 -4.24
N GLN A 172 6.82 -5.84 -4.01
CA GLN A 172 5.77 -6.51 -4.77
C GLN A 172 4.40 -5.84 -4.54
N THR A 173 4.08 -5.48 -3.30
CA THR A 173 2.87 -4.74 -2.96
C THR A 173 2.81 -3.39 -3.66
N ARG A 174 3.92 -2.65 -3.71
CA ARG A 174 3.99 -1.37 -4.42
C ARG A 174 3.56 -1.50 -5.87
N GLU A 175 4.13 -2.46 -6.61
CA GLU A 175 3.80 -2.66 -8.02
C GLU A 175 2.31 -3.01 -8.21
N MET A 176 1.77 -3.85 -7.33
CA MET A 176 0.36 -4.23 -7.37
C MET A 176 -0.57 -3.04 -7.11
N LEU A 177 -0.28 -2.23 -6.10
CA LEU A 177 -1.10 -1.08 -5.73
C LEU A 177 -1.00 0.06 -6.75
N ARG A 178 0.17 0.29 -7.34
CA ARG A 178 0.36 1.30 -8.41
C ARG A 178 -0.49 1.00 -9.64
N ALA A 179 -0.73 -0.27 -9.95
CA ALA A 179 -1.54 -0.68 -11.09
C ALA A 179 -3.06 -0.48 -10.88
N LEU A 180 -3.50 -0.24 -9.64
CA LEU A 180 -4.92 -0.04 -9.33
C LEU A 180 -5.38 1.39 -9.60
N PRO A 181 -6.68 1.60 -9.92
CA PRO A 181 -7.29 2.93 -9.92
C PRO A 181 -7.41 3.50 -8.50
N SER A 182 -7.66 4.81 -8.39
CA SER A 182 -7.87 5.48 -7.09
C SER A 182 -9.20 5.10 -6.43
N LEU A 183 -10.19 4.71 -7.24
CA LEU A 183 -11.45 4.09 -6.82
C LEU A 183 -11.52 2.68 -7.39
N VAL A 184 -11.67 1.67 -6.53
CA VAL A 184 -11.70 0.25 -6.92
C VAL A 184 -13.11 -0.30 -6.83
N ASP A 185 -13.61 -0.83 -7.94
CA ASP A 185 -14.86 -1.57 -7.98
C ASP A 185 -14.66 -3.03 -7.56
N ILE A 186 -15.49 -3.49 -6.63
CA ILE A 186 -15.49 -4.85 -6.10
C ILE A 186 -16.83 -5.50 -6.45
N ASN A 187 -16.78 -6.65 -7.13
CA ASN A 187 -17.93 -7.48 -7.40
C ASN A 187 -17.94 -8.70 -6.48
N VAL A 188 -18.94 -8.79 -5.62
CA VAL A 188 -19.19 -9.91 -4.71
C VAL A 188 -20.36 -10.72 -5.28
N PRO A 189 -20.12 -11.96 -5.75
CA PRO A 189 -21.16 -12.80 -6.30
C PRO A 189 -22.29 -13.10 -5.30
N ASP A 190 -23.48 -13.39 -5.82
CA ASP A 190 -24.62 -13.78 -5.00
C ASP A 190 -24.29 -15.00 -4.12
N GLY A 191 -24.73 -14.96 -2.86
CA GLY A 191 -24.47 -16.02 -1.89
C GLY A 191 -23.04 -16.06 -1.33
N LYS A 192 -22.13 -15.19 -1.80
CA LYS A 192 -20.82 -14.97 -1.18
C LYS A 192 -20.91 -13.86 -0.12
N HIS A 193 -19.91 -13.82 0.77
CA HIS A 193 -19.79 -12.78 1.77
C HIS A 193 -18.52 -11.95 1.55
N PHE A 194 -18.53 -10.74 2.09
CA PHE A 194 -17.40 -9.83 2.06
C PHE A 194 -17.26 -9.15 3.43
N THR A 195 -16.04 -9.06 3.93
CA THR A 195 -15.77 -8.52 5.27
C THR A 195 -15.11 -7.16 5.16
N VAL A 196 -15.65 -6.15 5.86
CA VAL A 196 -15.05 -4.82 5.97
C VAL A 196 -14.57 -4.62 7.40
N CYS A 197 -13.30 -4.27 7.54
CA CYS A 197 -12.65 -3.91 8.80
C CYS A 197 -12.30 -2.41 8.78
N GLY A 198 -12.59 -1.70 9.85
CA GLY A 198 -12.03 -0.36 10.09
C GLY A 198 -10.61 -0.42 10.66
N ASP A 199 -10.25 0.62 11.40
CA ASP A 199 -8.90 0.88 11.92
C ASP A 199 -8.37 -0.27 12.78
N VAL A 200 -7.09 -0.58 12.59
CA VAL A 200 -6.35 -1.58 13.37
C VAL A 200 -5.26 -0.94 14.22
N HIS A 201 -4.66 0.16 13.78
CA HIS A 201 -3.68 0.96 14.53
C HIS A 201 -2.60 0.14 15.25
N GLY A 202 -1.91 -0.73 14.52
CA GLY A 202 -0.79 -1.51 15.07
C GLY A 202 -1.18 -2.49 16.18
N GLN A 203 -2.46 -2.85 16.31
CA GLN A 203 -2.95 -3.86 17.26
C GLN A 203 -2.85 -5.27 16.67
N PHE A 204 -1.63 -5.78 16.50
CA PHE A 204 -1.38 -7.04 15.79
C PHE A 204 -2.11 -8.26 16.38
N TYR A 205 -2.20 -8.37 17.71
CA TYR A 205 -2.90 -9.49 18.35
C TYR A 205 -4.42 -9.44 18.12
N ASP A 206 -5.00 -8.25 18.02
CA ASP A 206 -6.41 -8.07 17.67
C ASP A 206 -6.65 -8.42 16.20
N LEU A 207 -5.71 -8.08 15.30
CA LEU A 207 -5.75 -8.55 13.90
C LEU A 207 -5.75 -10.09 13.80
N LEU A 208 -4.90 -10.77 14.58
CA LEU A 208 -4.91 -12.24 14.64
C LEU A 208 -6.27 -12.76 15.12
N ASN A 209 -6.86 -12.11 16.12
CA ASN A 209 -8.18 -12.48 16.64
C ASN A 209 -9.28 -12.30 15.57
N ILE A 210 -9.22 -11.28 14.70
CA ILE A 210 -10.14 -11.16 13.55
C ILE A 210 -10.06 -12.39 12.66
N PHE A 211 -8.84 -12.83 12.35
CA PHE A 211 -8.62 -13.98 11.47
C PHE A 211 -8.98 -15.31 12.13
N GLU A 212 -8.84 -15.42 13.44
CA GLU A 212 -9.29 -16.59 14.20
C GLU A 212 -10.82 -16.70 14.21
N LEU A 213 -11.52 -15.58 14.40
CA LEU A 213 -12.98 -15.54 14.49
C LEU A 213 -13.69 -15.62 13.13
N ASN A 214 -13.14 -14.96 12.10
CA ASN A 214 -13.79 -14.82 10.79
C ASN A 214 -13.05 -15.54 9.65
N GLY A 215 -11.97 -16.26 9.96
CA GLY A 215 -11.16 -17.00 9.00
C GLY A 215 -10.07 -16.16 8.34
N LEU A 216 -9.09 -16.83 7.72
CA LEU A 216 -8.00 -16.14 7.03
C LEU A 216 -8.46 -15.51 5.70
N PRO A 217 -7.82 -14.42 5.26
CA PRO A 217 -8.03 -13.86 3.93
C PRO A 217 -7.75 -14.90 2.83
N SER A 218 -8.70 -15.04 1.92
CA SER A 218 -8.62 -15.92 0.74
C SER A 218 -9.63 -15.44 -0.30
N GLU A 219 -9.58 -16.01 -1.52
CA GLU A 219 -10.57 -15.70 -2.56
C GLU A 219 -12.02 -15.99 -2.11
N GLU A 220 -12.20 -16.99 -1.25
CA GLU A 220 -13.51 -17.39 -0.69
C GLU A 220 -13.88 -16.62 0.59
N ASN A 221 -12.93 -15.88 1.17
CA ASN A 221 -13.13 -15.07 2.36
C ASN A 221 -12.42 -13.70 2.21
N PRO A 222 -12.92 -12.83 1.33
CA PRO A 222 -12.26 -11.56 1.02
C PRO A 222 -12.49 -10.51 2.12
N TYR A 223 -11.46 -9.70 2.34
CA TYR A 223 -11.45 -8.59 3.29
C TYR A 223 -11.17 -7.26 2.62
N LEU A 224 -11.78 -6.18 3.12
CA LEU A 224 -11.35 -4.81 2.94
C LEU A 224 -10.93 -4.24 4.30
N PHE A 225 -9.67 -3.85 4.44
CA PHE A 225 -9.23 -3.04 5.57
C PHE A 225 -9.24 -1.56 5.16
N ASN A 226 -10.06 -0.76 5.84
CA ASN A 226 -10.43 0.59 5.45
C ASN A 226 -9.55 1.66 6.13
N GLY A 227 -8.24 1.60 5.86
CA GLY A 227 -7.26 2.57 6.36
C GLY A 227 -6.83 2.36 7.81
N ASP A 228 -5.89 3.20 8.24
CA ASP A 228 -5.39 3.29 9.61
C ASP A 228 -4.92 1.95 10.18
N PHE A 229 -4.01 1.33 9.42
CA PHE A 229 -3.38 0.06 9.78
C PHE A 229 -2.29 0.25 10.84
N VAL A 230 -1.60 1.40 10.77
CA VAL A 230 -0.39 1.71 11.53
C VAL A 230 -0.62 2.87 12.51
N ASP A 231 0.44 3.25 13.21
CA ASP A 231 0.47 4.28 14.27
C ASP A 231 -0.35 3.92 15.51
N ARG A 232 -0.11 4.66 16.61
CA ARG A 232 -0.69 4.47 17.95
C ARG A 232 -0.26 3.16 18.63
N GLY A 233 -0.57 2.01 18.05
CA GLY A 233 -0.12 0.70 18.53
C GLY A 233 1.34 0.42 18.18
N SER A 234 1.98 -0.40 19.01
CA SER A 234 3.43 -0.69 18.93
C SER A 234 3.79 -1.96 18.14
N PHE A 235 2.82 -2.52 17.40
CA PHE A 235 3.01 -3.66 16.50
C PHE A 235 2.56 -3.32 15.07
N SER A 236 2.82 -2.07 14.65
CA SER A 236 2.41 -1.56 13.33
C SER A 236 3.16 -2.24 12.19
N VAL A 237 4.46 -2.56 12.38
CA VAL A 237 5.27 -3.27 11.37
C VAL A 237 4.72 -4.67 11.12
N GLU A 238 4.32 -5.38 12.17
CA GLU A 238 3.74 -6.72 12.07
C GLU A 238 2.37 -6.69 11.37
N VAL A 239 1.52 -5.71 11.69
CA VAL A 239 0.23 -5.50 11.02
C VAL A 239 0.43 -5.26 9.53
N ILE A 240 1.19 -4.23 9.15
CA ILE A 240 1.26 -3.82 7.74
C ILE A 240 1.94 -4.87 6.87
N LEU A 241 2.99 -5.54 7.37
CA LEU A 241 3.64 -6.63 6.64
C LEU A 241 2.72 -7.85 6.49
N THR A 242 1.87 -8.12 7.46
CA THR A 242 0.86 -9.20 7.35
C THR A 242 -0.18 -8.88 6.29
N LEU A 243 -0.74 -7.67 6.30
CA LEU A 243 -1.71 -7.22 5.30
C LEU A 243 -1.11 -7.24 3.88
N PHE A 244 0.12 -6.75 3.72
CA PHE A 244 0.83 -6.76 2.44
C PHE A 244 1.16 -8.19 1.99
N ALA A 245 1.56 -9.09 2.89
CA ALA A 245 1.82 -10.48 2.54
C ALA A 245 0.55 -11.19 2.04
N PHE A 246 -0.60 -10.97 2.68
CA PHE A 246 -1.89 -11.44 2.15
C PHE A 246 -2.21 -10.84 0.78
N LYS A 247 -1.88 -9.55 0.57
CA LYS A 247 -2.08 -8.90 -0.74
C LYS A 247 -1.24 -9.56 -1.83
N CYS A 248 0.03 -9.83 -1.57
CA CYS A 248 0.92 -10.53 -2.49
C CYS A 248 0.49 -11.98 -2.74
N MET A 249 0.00 -12.68 -1.71
CA MET A 249 -0.42 -14.08 -1.78
C MET A 249 -1.72 -14.26 -2.56
N SER A 250 -2.73 -13.43 -2.30
CA SER A 250 -4.05 -13.50 -2.92
C SER A 250 -4.57 -12.08 -3.17
N PRO A 251 -4.32 -11.52 -4.38
CA PRO A 251 -4.68 -10.14 -4.70
C PRO A 251 -6.17 -9.81 -4.54
N SER A 252 -7.04 -10.80 -4.75
CA SER A 252 -8.51 -10.74 -4.59
C SER A 252 -8.99 -11.11 -3.18
N GLY A 253 -8.13 -11.71 -2.34
CA GLY A 253 -8.46 -12.05 -0.96
C GLY A 253 -8.35 -10.88 0.02
N ILE A 254 -7.64 -9.81 -0.35
CA ILE A 254 -7.54 -8.61 0.49
C ILE A 254 -7.47 -7.31 -0.32
N TYR A 255 -8.23 -6.33 0.15
CA TYR A 255 -8.31 -4.96 -0.36
C TYR A 255 -7.89 -4.01 0.76
N LEU A 256 -7.23 -2.92 0.39
CA LEU A 256 -6.67 -1.94 1.31
C LEU A 256 -7.09 -0.55 0.83
N SER A 257 -7.75 0.22 1.69
CA SER A 257 -8.02 1.65 1.48
C SER A 257 -7.04 2.49 2.28
N ARG A 258 -6.67 3.66 1.77
CA ARG A 258 -5.75 4.57 2.47
C ARG A 258 -6.49 5.33 3.57
N GLY A 259 -5.97 5.32 4.79
CA GLY A 259 -6.37 6.23 5.88
C GLY A 259 -5.39 7.38 6.05
N ASN A 260 -5.67 8.31 6.96
CA ASN A 260 -4.77 9.44 7.20
C ASN A 260 -3.48 9.00 7.88
N HIS A 261 -3.49 7.89 8.62
CA HIS A 261 -2.28 7.34 9.23
C HIS A 261 -1.35 6.65 8.22
N GLU A 262 -1.75 6.48 6.96
CA GLU A 262 -0.83 6.12 5.87
C GLU A 262 -0.24 7.37 5.18
N SER A 263 0.31 8.29 5.99
CA SER A 263 0.96 9.54 5.55
C SER A 263 2.23 9.86 6.36
N LYS A 264 3.19 10.53 5.72
CA LYS A 264 4.48 10.87 6.35
C LYS A 264 4.31 11.67 7.64
N ASN A 265 3.40 12.64 7.64
CA ASN A 265 3.20 13.52 8.79
C ASN A 265 2.67 12.75 10.01
N MET A 266 1.69 11.87 9.80
CA MET A 266 1.15 11.06 10.90
C MET A 266 2.20 10.06 11.41
N ASN A 267 2.89 9.34 10.52
CA ASN A 267 3.86 8.33 10.90
C ASN A 267 5.03 8.87 11.72
N LYS A 268 5.46 10.10 11.42
CA LYS A 268 6.52 10.79 12.16
C LYS A 268 6.14 11.07 13.61
N ILE A 269 4.87 11.38 13.86
CA ILE A 269 4.38 11.85 15.16
C ILE A 269 3.84 10.69 16.00
N TYR A 270 3.15 9.73 15.36
CA TYR A 270 2.31 8.75 16.05
C TYR A 270 2.89 7.34 16.14
N GLY A 271 4.14 7.16 15.69
CA GLY A 271 5.00 6.05 16.12
C GLY A 271 5.51 5.14 15.01
N PHE A 272 4.82 5.04 13.87
CA PHE A 272 5.19 4.10 12.82
C PHE A 272 6.60 4.34 12.27
N GLU A 273 6.98 5.61 12.03
CA GLU A 273 8.32 5.96 11.56
C GLU A 273 9.40 5.50 12.55
N GLY A 274 9.17 5.71 13.85
CA GLY A 274 10.06 5.26 14.91
C GLY A 274 10.16 3.74 15.00
N GLU A 275 9.03 3.04 14.87
CA GLU A 275 8.97 1.58 14.90
C GLU A 275 9.72 0.96 13.71
N VAL A 276 9.53 1.49 12.50
CA VAL A 276 10.23 1.05 11.28
C VAL A 276 11.74 1.25 11.42
N ARG A 277 12.20 2.40 11.93
CA ARG A 277 13.63 2.63 12.18
C ARG A 277 14.23 1.62 13.16
N SER A 278 13.47 1.28 14.20
CA SER A 278 13.91 0.35 15.23
C SER A 278 13.97 -1.10 14.74
N LYS A 279 12.92 -1.58 14.08
CA LYS A 279 12.80 -2.99 13.66
C LYS A 279 13.46 -3.27 12.31
N LEU A 280 13.53 -2.27 11.43
CA LEU A 280 14.05 -2.38 10.06
C LEU A 280 15.24 -1.44 9.81
N ASN A 281 15.05 -0.36 9.04
CA ASN A 281 16.05 0.70 8.79
C ASN A 281 15.40 1.93 8.12
N GLU A 282 16.18 3.00 7.93
CA GLU A 282 15.73 4.24 7.29
C GLU A 282 15.20 4.04 5.86
N THR A 283 15.79 3.12 5.10
CA THR A 283 15.33 2.83 3.73
C THR A 283 13.88 2.35 3.71
N PHE A 284 13.45 1.59 4.73
CA PHE A 284 12.06 1.17 4.85
C PHE A 284 11.11 2.32 5.18
N VAL A 285 11.55 3.37 5.87
CA VAL A 285 10.70 4.55 6.15
C VAL A 285 10.25 5.19 4.84
N GLU A 286 11.22 5.48 3.96
CA GLU A 286 10.91 6.09 2.65
C GLU A 286 10.14 5.13 1.74
N LEU A 287 10.49 3.83 1.78
CA LEU A 287 9.79 2.84 0.97
C LEU A 287 8.32 2.69 1.41
N PHE A 288 8.02 2.59 2.70
CA PHE A 288 6.64 2.53 3.17
C PHE A 288 5.86 3.78 2.80
N ALA A 289 6.46 4.97 2.92
CA ALA A 289 5.80 6.20 2.52
C ALA A 289 5.48 6.24 1.01
N GLU A 290 6.38 5.74 0.15
CA GLU A 290 6.11 5.57 -1.28
C GLU A 290 4.92 4.61 -1.51
N VAL A 291 4.92 3.45 -0.85
CA VAL A 291 3.86 2.45 -1.01
C VAL A 291 2.52 2.96 -0.50
N PHE A 292 2.49 3.71 0.60
CA PHE A 292 1.28 4.31 1.15
C PHE A 292 0.62 5.29 0.18
N CYS A 293 1.40 6.03 -0.60
CA CYS A 293 0.88 6.88 -1.68
C CYS A 293 0.29 6.08 -2.86
N CYS A 294 0.51 4.77 -2.93
CA CYS A 294 -0.04 3.91 -3.98
C CYS A 294 -1.40 3.29 -3.59
N ILE A 295 -1.76 3.28 -2.30
CA ILE A 295 -2.98 2.64 -1.79
C ILE A 295 -4.22 3.37 -2.35
N PRO A 296 -5.23 2.66 -2.91
CA PRO A 296 -6.48 3.24 -3.35
C PRO A 296 -7.19 4.06 -2.25
N LEU A 297 -7.95 5.07 -2.66
CA LEU A 297 -8.61 6.01 -1.74
C LEU A 297 -10.00 5.53 -1.34
N ALA A 298 -10.69 4.81 -2.22
CA ALA A 298 -12.06 4.37 -2.00
C ALA A 298 -12.38 3.06 -2.74
N HIS A 299 -13.44 2.41 -2.28
CA HIS A 299 -13.95 1.17 -2.87
C HIS A 299 -15.47 1.26 -3.09
N VAL A 300 -15.96 0.63 -4.16
CA VAL A 300 -17.40 0.49 -4.43
C VAL A 300 -17.73 -0.99 -4.55
N ILE A 301 -18.57 -1.50 -3.64
CA ILE A 301 -19.01 -2.89 -3.64
C ILE A 301 -20.37 -3.01 -4.34
N ASN A 302 -20.43 -3.86 -5.36
CA ASN A 302 -21.63 -4.16 -6.17
C ASN A 302 -22.36 -2.90 -6.65
N GLU A 303 -21.62 -1.84 -7.00
CA GLU A 303 -22.13 -0.53 -7.47
C GLU A 303 -23.11 0.15 -6.48
N LYS A 304 -23.12 -0.29 -5.22
CA LYS A 304 -24.14 0.09 -4.22
C LYS A 304 -23.54 0.62 -2.93
N ILE A 305 -22.44 0.03 -2.47
CA ILE A 305 -21.85 0.36 -1.17
C ILE A 305 -20.54 1.09 -1.43
N PHE A 306 -20.51 2.38 -1.12
CA PHE A 306 -19.31 3.20 -1.17
C PHE A 306 -18.58 3.13 0.18
N VAL A 307 -17.31 2.75 0.16
CA VAL A 307 -16.45 2.61 1.34
C VAL A 307 -15.25 3.53 1.21
N VAL A 308 -15.05 4.35 2.24
CA VAL A 308 -13.97 5.32 2.36
C VAL A 308 -13.57 5.40 3.84
N HIS A 309 -12.32 5.73 4.15
CA HIS A 309 -11.84 5.81 5.53
C HIS A 309 -12.46 6.99 6.29
N GLY A 310 -12.34 8.21 5.77
CA GLY A 310 -12.79 9.43 6.40
C GLY A 310 -14.27 9.74 6.18
N GLY A 311 -14.59 10.37 5.06
CA GLY A 311 -15.96 10.79 4.80
C GLY A 311 -16.24 11.27 3.38
N LEU A 312 -17.37 11.98 3.25
CA LEU A 312 -17.78 12.62 2.01
C LEU A 312 -17.18 14.02 1.89
N PHE A 313 -17.29 14.58 0.69
CA PHE A 313 -16.75 15.89 0.39
C PHE A 313 -17.55 17.03 1.03
N SER A 314 -16.86 18.14 1.33
CA SER A 314 -17.47 19.38 1.83
C SER A 314 -18.33 20.09 0.77
N VAL A 315 -18.13 19.76 -0.51
CA VAL A 315 -18.89 20.30 -1.65
C VAL A 315 -19.84 19.25 -2.22
N ASP A 316 -21.04 19.71 -2.58
CA ASP A 316 -22.02 18.86 -3.27
C ASP A 316 -21.62 18.59 -4.74
N GLY A 317 -22.12 17.49 -5.28
CA GLY A 317 -22.04 17.18 -6.71
C GLY A 317 -20.79 16.39 -7.15
N VAL A 318 -19.92 16.01 -6.21
CA VAL A 318 -18.78 15.13 -6.49
C VAL A 318 -19.27 13.75 -6.89
N LYS A 319 -18.72 13.22 -7.99
CA LYS A 319 -19.08 11.94 -8.58
C LYS A 319 -17.97 10.92 -8.35
N LEU A 320 -18.31 9.63 -8.47
CA LEU A 320 -17.32 8.54 -8.42
C LEU A 320 -16.22 8.69 -9.49
N SER A 321 -16.57 9.24 -10.66
CA SER A 321 -15.61 9.55 -11.73
C SER A 321 -14.55 10.56 -11.30
N ASP A 322 -14.91 11.51 -10.43
CA ASP A 322 -13.99 12.54 -9.95
C ASP A 322 -12.98 11.90 -8.99
N ILE A 323 -13.44 10.98 -8.12
CA ILE A 323 -12.58 10.20 -7.21
C ILE A 323 -11.63 9.29 -8.00
N GLN A 324 -12.14 8.64 -9.04
CA GLN A 324 -11.33 7.75 -9.90
C GLN A 324 -10.21 8.51 -10.62
N ALA A 325 -10.44 9.78 -10.96
CA ALA A 325 -9.48 10.65 -11.65
C ALA A 325 -8.43 11.30 -10.72
N ILE A 326 -8.55 11.14 -9.40
CA ILE A 326 -7.56 11.68 -8.45
C ILE A 326 -6.20 11.03 -8.69
N ASP A 327 -5.18 11.84 -8.96
CA ASP A 327 -3.78 11.42 -8.88
C ASP A 327 -3.39 11.28 -7.40
N ARG A 328 -3.41 10.04 -6.92
CA ARG A 328 -3.21 9.72 -5.50
C ARG A 328 -1.75 9.56 -5.09
N PHE A 329 -0.80 9.61 -6.03
CA PHE A 329 0.61 9.30 -5.81
C PHE A 329 1.37 10.45 -5.11
N CYS A 330 0.78 11.00 -4.06
CA CYS A 330 1.28 12.11 -3.27
C CYS A 330 0.83 11.98 -1.81
N GLU A 331 1.43 12.78 -0.93
CA GLU A 331 0.87 12.98 0.42
C GLU A 331 -0.48 13.70 0.31
N PRO A 332 -1.46 13.40 1.18
CA PRO A 332 -2.77 14.05 1.15
C PRO A 332 -2.63 15.59 1.21
N PRO A 333 -3.08 16.34 0.19
CA PRO A 333 -3.16 17.80 0.26
C PRO A 333 -4.21 18.26 1.28
N GLU A 334 -4.09 19.48 1.81
CA GLU A 334 -5.01 20.01 2.83
C GLU A 334 -6.49 20.04 2.41
N GLU A 335 -6.80 20.08 1.11
CA GLU A 335 -8.16 20.09 0.56
C GLU A 335 -8.42 18.91 -0.40
N GLY A 336 -9.68 18.47 -0.48
CA GLY A 336 -10.12 17.43 -1.42
C GLY A 336 -9.80 16.01 -0.97
N MET A 337 -8.60 15.51 -1.26
CA MET A 337 -8.22 14.12 -0.92
C MET A 337 -8.25 13.89 0.59
N GLN A 338 -7.89 14.89 1.40
CA GLN A 338 -7.92 14.82 2.85
C GLN A 338 -9.32 14.55 3.40
N GLU A 339 -10.40 14.88 2.69
CA GLU A 339 -11.77 14.61 3.16
C GLU A 339 -12.12 13.12 3.03
N LEU A 340 -11.52 12.43 2.05
CA LEU A 340 -11.65 10.98 1.89
C LEU A 340 -10.81 10.21 2.92
N VAL A 341 -9.60 10.68 3.23
CA VAL A 341 -8.68 9.93 4.11
C VAL A 341 -8.59 10.47 5.53
N GLY A 342 -9.13 11.65 5.81
CA GLY A 342 -8.97 12.36 7.07
C GLY A 342 -9.90 11.89 8.17
N PRO A 343 -9.70 12.39 9.40
CA PRO A 343 -10.64 12.13 10.48
C PRO A 343 -12.02 12.66 10.09
N MET A 344 -13.07 11.89 10.37
CA MET A 344 -14.43 12.30 10.07
C MET A 344 -14.75 13.63 10.77
N VAL A 345 -14.76 14.74 10.02
CA VAL A 345 -15.12 16.07 10.55
C VAL A 345 -16.64 16.12 10.67
N LEU A 346 -17.14 15.63 11.80
CA LEU A 346 -18.55 15.70 12.12
C LEU A 346 -18.84 17.02 12.84
N ASP A 347 -19.46 17.98 12.15
CA ASP A 347 -20.22 19.02 12.85
C ASP A 347 -21.34 18.33 13.66
N ALA A 348 -21.56 18.74 14.91
CA ALA A 348 -22.60 18.17 15.79
C ALA A 348 -24.00 18.23 15.16
N ASN A 349 -24.24 19.18 14.24
CA ASN A 349 -25.46 19.25 13.45
C ASN A 349 -25.50 18.21 12.31
N GLN A 350 -24.35 17.83 11.75
CA GLN A 350 -24.24 16.78 10.72
C GLN A 350 -24.37 15.36 11.29
N VAL A 351 -24.06 15.14 12.58
CA VAL A 351 -24.34 13.87 13.27
C VAL A 351 -25.84 13.54 13.23
N GLY A 352 -26.70 14.55 13.40
CA GLY A 352 -28.15 14.41 13.24
C GLY A 352 -28.56 14.12 11.78
N TRP A 353 -27.92 14.77 10.82
CA TRP A 353 -28.17 14.57 9.38
C TRP A 353 -27.69 13.22 8.85
N ILE A 354 -26.56 12.68 9.32
CA ILE A 354 -26.08 11.35 8.95
C ILE A 354 -26.94 10.28 9.62
N ARG A 355 -27.42 10.48 10.86
CA ARG A 355 -28.40 9.56 11.46
C ARG A 355 -29.70 9.53 10.64
N LEU A 356 -30.18 10.68 10.15
CA LEU A 356 -31.34 10.77 9.25
C LEU A 356 -31.09 10.20 7.85
N LYS A 357 -29.93 10.48 7.23
CA LYS A 357 -29.58 9.98 5.89
C LYS A 357 -29.16 8.52 5.90
N ALA A 358 -28.50 8.00 6.94
CA ALA A 358 -28.28 6.57 7.10
C ALA A 358 -29.63 5.84 7.24
N THR A 359 -30.60 6.43 7.95
CA THR A 359 -31.97 5.89 8.04
C THR A 359 -32.72 5.98 6.69
N GLN A 360 -32.54 7.05 5.91
CA GLN A 360 -33.11 7.20 4.57
C GLN A 360 -32.38 6.42 3.46
N ALA A 361 -31.09 6.15 3.62
CA ALA A 361 -30.28 5.34 2.74
C ALA A 361 -30.53 3.86 3.03
N TYR A 362 -30.69 3.48 4.31
CA TYR A 362 -31.21 2.16 4.70
C TYR A 362 -32.60 1.89 4.12
N SER A 363 -33.48 2.90 4.08
CA SER A 363 -34.80 2.76 3.43
C SER A 363 -34.73 2.71 1.89
N LYS A 364 -33.56 2.99 1.30
CA LYS A 364 -33.28 2.93 -0.15
C LYS A 364 -32.19 1.93 -0.55
N GLY A 365 -31.64 1.14 0.39
CA GLY A 365 -30.62 0.13 0.12
C GLY A 365 -29.15 0.61 0.00
N LEU A 366 -28.81 1.85 0.39
CA LEU A 366 -27.41 2.30 0.52
C LEU A 366 -26.95 2.18 1.99
N CYS A 367 -25.88 1.43 2.24
CA CYS A 367 -25.21 1.39 3.54
C CYS A 367 -23.95 2.26 3.47
N LEU A 368 -23.91 3.36 4.22
CA LEU A 368 -22.68 4.09 4.52
C LEU A 368 -22.06 3.43 5.75
N VAL A 369 -20.83 2.96 5.62
CA VAL A 369 -20.06 2.36 6.71
C VAL A 369 -19.00 3.38 7.15
N PRO A 370 -19.20 4.08 8.29
CA PRO A 370 -18.14 4.86 8.91
C PRO A 370 -17.11 3.95 9.59
#